data_AF-A0A0D1WMD4-F1
#
_entry.id   AF-A0A0D1WMD4-F1
#
_cell.length_a   1.000
_cell.length_b   1.000
_cell.length_c   1.000
_cell.angle_alpha   90.00
_cell.angle_beta   90.00
_cell.angle_gamma   90.00
#
_symmetry.space_group_name_H-M   'P 1'
#
loop_
_entity.id
_entity.type
_entity.pdbx_description
1 polymer ?
#
loop_
_entity_poly.entity_id
_entity_poly.type
_entity_poly.pdbx_seq_one_letter_code
_entity_poly.pdbx_strand_id
1 'polypeptide(L)'
;MHTALEPIFPVIYIGEKKTEGIVLGADSSHTKKVANLRRTFSEYGIPVLVIPLKEAEIVRTFYKNYLSTRIFNEKVLYEACKHQKADYIIVRRALGLEPGIGQKRSEICEEEAWEWLQQAIFLPTSLEERIGLTLKKEVVLGIWGDAKTKLTEYVVEELSRRNYNFRLFTKNREFIYPLQKNIVLCEDKWEAVEKVSGLFILSQGLSASQIPAKEWAMQRMRMNHGTLIDPYGLYEPEEVESIGYNYISYGRRY
;
A
#
# COMPACT_ATOMS: atom_id res chain seq x y z
N MET A 1 5.78 44.89 -14.56
CA MET A 1 5.87 43.46 -14.93
C MET A 1 6.26 42.69 -13.69
N HIS A 2 5.27 42.14 -12.97
CA HIS A 2 5.56 41.24 -11.85
C HIS A 2 6.05 39.92 -12.45
N THR A 3 7.36 39.71 -12.41
CA THR A 3 7.94 38.38 -12.52
C THR A 3 7.37 37.58 -11.36
N ALA A 4 6.30 36.82 -11.62
CA ALA A 4 5.85 35.80 -10.70
C ALA A 4 7.05 34.87 -10.53
N LEU A 5 7.66 34.90 -9.35
CA LEU A 5 8.64 33.91 -8.94
C LEU A 5 7.99 32.56 -9.23
N GLU A 6 8.48 31.84 -10.24
CA GLU A 6 8.10 30.45 -10.42
C GLU A 6 8.26 29.78 -9.07
N PRO A 7 7.19 29.16 -8.52
CA PRO A 7 7.29 28.57 -7.22
C PRO A 7 8.42 27.54 -7.29
N ILE A 8 9.34 27.63 -6.34
CA ILE A 8 10.58 26.83 -6.26
C ILE A 8 10.25 25.31 -6.19
N PHE A 9 8.98 24.96 -6.02
CA PHE A 9 8.44 23.62 -6.04
C PHE A 9 6.94 23.62 -6.47
N PRO A 10 6.39 22.49 -6.96
CA PRO A 10 5.00 22.38 -7.41
C PRO A 10 3.99 22.82 -6.35
N VAL A 11 3.16 23.82 -6.67
CA VAL A 11 1.94 24.13 -5.92
C VAL A 11 0.76 23.86 -6.84
N ILE A 12 -0.09 22.90 -6.48
CA ILE A 12 -1.24 22.48 -7.29
C ILE A 12 -2.50 22.78 -6.48
N TYR A 13 -3.31 23.68 -7.00
CA TYR A 13 -4.62 23.99 -6.44
C TYR A 13 -5.64 23.01 -7.01
N ILE A 14 -6.31 22.30 -6.11
CA ILE A 14 -7.40 21.38 -6.43
C ILE A 14 -8.73 22.09 -6.15
N GLY A 15 -9.64 21.99 -7.10
CA GLY A 15 -10.94 22.67 -7.13
C GLY A 15 -10.94 23.87 -8.08
N GLU A 16 -11.79 23.81 -9.11
CA GLU A 16 -11.81 24.79 -10.21
C GLU A 16 -12.46 26.12 -9.82
N LYS A 17 -13.62 26.07 -9.16
CA LYS A 17 -14.37 27.29 -8.75
C LYS A 17 -13.91 27.82 -7.40
N LYS A 18 -13.53 26.90 -6.51
CA LYS A 18 -13.07 27.16 -5.16
C LYS A 18 -11.98 26.15 -4.88
N THR A 19 -10.92 26.57 -4.20
CA THR A 19 -9.88 25.65 -3.74
C THR A 19 -10.45 24.71 -2.68
N GLU A 20 -10.58 23.44 -3.05
CA GLU A 20 -10.98 22.33 -2.18
C GLU A 20 -9.78 21.68 -1.52
N GLY A 21 -8.58 21.83 -2.09
CA GLY A 21 -7.35 21.34 -1.49
C GLY A 21 -6.10 21.87 -2.18
N ILE A 22 -4.96 21.76 -1.50
CA ILE A 22 -3.65 22.19 -2.03
C ILE A 22 -2.67 21.04 -1.93
N VAL A 23 -2.00 20.74 -3.04
CA VAL A 23 -0.92 19.76 -3.09
C VAL A 23 0.40 20.50 -3.25
N LEU A 24 1.32 20.25 -2.32
CA LEU A 24 2.67 20.82 -2.32
C LEU A 24 3.67 19.71 -2.63
N GLY A 25 4.28 19.76 -3.80
CA GLY A 25 5.44 18.91 -4.10
C GLY A 25 6.65 19.42 -3.34
N ALA A 26 7.39 18.54 -2.66
CA ALA A 26 8.55 18.95 -1.87
C ALA A 26 9.65 17.89 -1.88
N ASP A 27 10.88 18.33 -1.70
CA ASP A 27 12.03 17.49 -1.36
C ASP A 27 12.64 17.93 -0.02
N SER A 28 13.72 17.27 0.39
CA SER A 28 14.43 17.57 1.64
C SER A 28 15.03 18.98 1.70
N SER A 29 15.20 19.67 0.57
CA SER A 29 15.81 21.00 0.52
C SER A 29 14.85 22.15 0.82
N HIS A 30 13.53 21.90 0.81
CA HIS A 30 12.49 22.94 0.93
C HIS A 30 11.64 22.89 2.22
N THR A 31 12.06 22.12 3.22
CA THR A 31 11.23 21.76 4.41
C THR A 31 10.65 22.96 5.15
N LYS A 32 11.45 24.01 5.41
CA LYS A 32 10.99 25.19 6.18
C LYS A 32 9.92 26.01 5.44
N LYS A 33 10.09 26.20 4.13
CA LYS A 33 9.14 26.98 3.30
C LYS A 33 7.81 26.23 3.16
N VAL A 34 7.88 24.93 2.92
CA VAL A 34 6.71 24.05 2.81
C VAL A 34 5.94 24.02 4.14
N ALA A 35 6.64 23.94 5.28
CA ALA A 35 6.01 24.00 6.59
C ALA A 35 5.24 25.32 6.83
N ASN A 36 5.84 26.46 6.45
CA ASN A 36 5.20 27.76 6.56
C ASN A 36 3.94 27.86 5.68
N LEU A 37 4.04 27.48 4.40
CA LEU A 37 2.88 27.49 3.49
C LEU A 37 1.77 26.56 3.98
N ARG A 38 2.13 25.34 4.41
CA ARG A 38 1.17 24.39 4.96
C ARG A 38 0.40 25.01 6.12
N ARG A 39 1.11 25.67 7.05
CA ARG A 39 0.49 26.36 8.19
C ARG A 39 -0.47 27.45 7.73
N THR A 40 -0.03 28.33 6.83
CA THR A 40 -0.87 29.42 6.32
C THR A 40 -2.15 28.90 5.68
N PHE A 41 -2.08 27.89 4.79
CA PHE A 41 -3.28 27.35 4.15
C PHE A 41 -4.18 26.57 5.11
N SER A 42 -3.60 25.88 6.09
CA SER A 42 -4.37 25.15 7.11
C SER A 42 -5.16 26.09 8.01
N GLU A 43 -4.67 27.31 8.27
CA GLU A 43 -5.41 28.35 9.02
C GLU A 43 -6.71 28.78 8.31
N TYR A 44 -6.77 28.66 6.97
CA TYR A 44 -7.99 28.88 6.18
C TYR A 44 -8.90 27.65 6.09
N GLY A 45 -8.58 26.56 6.80
CA GLY A 45 -9.33 25.30 6.76
C GLY A 45 -9.22 24.54 5.43
N ILE A 46 -8.26 24.90 4.57
CA ILE A 46 -8.02 24.22 3.30
C ILE A 46 -7.11 23.01 3.56
N PRO A 47 -7.48 21.79 3.14
CA PRO A 47 -6.63 20.62 3.32
C PRO A 47 -5.36 20.77 2.46
N VAL A 48 -4.20 20.53 3.08
CA VAL A 48 -2.89 20.60 2.43
C VAL A 48 -2.21 19.26 2.49
N LEU A 49 -1.88 18.70 1.32
CA LEU A 49 -1.11 17.48 1.19
C LEU A 49 0.30 17.79 0.70
N VAL A 50 1.31 17.43 1.49
CA VAL A 50 2.72 17.55 1.10
C VAL A 50 3.17 16.19 0.58
N ILE A 51 3.67 16.15 -0.66
CA ILE A 51 4.06 14.91 -1.34
C ILE A 51 5.43 15.07 -2.00
N PRO A 52 6.13 13.98 -2.36
CA PRO A 52 7.40 14.10 -3.05
C PRO A 52 7.22 14.70 -4.47
N LEU A 53 8.28 15.34 -4.98
CA LEU A 53 8.25 16.04 -6.27
C LEU A 53 7.77 15.15 -7.42
N LYS A 54 8.20 13.89 -7.44
CA LYS A 54 7.87 12.92 -8.46
C LYS A 54 6.36 12.66 -8.55
N GLU A 55 5.72 12.40 -7.42
CA GLU A 55 4.28 12.21 -7.33
C GLU A 55 3.54 13.49 -7.69
N ALA A 56 4.04 14.67 -7.29
CA ALA A 56 3.43 15.96 -7.61
C ALA A 56 3.35 16.22 -9.12
N GLU A 57 4.36 15.83 -9.90
CA GLU A 57 4.32 15.97 -11.36
C GLU A 57 3.24 15.08 -12.01
N ILE A 58 3.03 13.87 -11.47
CA ILE A 58 1.96 12.98 -11.92
C ILE A 58 0.60 13.58 -11.55
N VAL A 59 0.43 14.08 -10.33
CA VAL A 59 -0.80 14.78 -9.90
C VAL A 59 -1.11 15.94 -10.83
N ARG A 60 -0.12 16.81 -11.13
CA ARG A 60 -0.31 17.95 -12.04
C ARG A 60 -0.80 17.52 -13.40
N THR A 61 -0.17 16.49 -13.96
CA THR A 61 -0.49 15.96 -15.29
C THR A 61 -1.91 15.38 -15.33
N PHE A 62 -2.25 14.50 -14.39
CA PHE A 62 -3.56 13.86 -14.32
C PHE A 62 -4.67 14.85 -13.99
N TYR A 63 -4.42 15.79 -13.08
CA TYR A 63 -5.42 16.80 -12.70
C TYR A 63 -5.73 17.73 -13.87
N LYS A 64 -4.71 18.16 -14.63
CA LYS A 64 -4.91 18.96 -15.84
C LYS A 64 -5.78 18.23 -16.87
N ASN A 65 -5.52 16.94 -17.09
CA ASN A 65 -6.33 16.12 -18.00
C ASN A 65 -7.76 15.94 -17.48
N TYR A 66 -7.94 15.77 -16.17
CA TYR A 66 -9.26 15.71 -15.55
C TYR A 66 -10.04 17.03 -15.75
N LEU A 67 -9.40 18.19 -15.57
CA LEU A 67 -10.07 19.48 -15.78
C LEU A 67 -10.57 19.65 -17.23
N SER A 68 -9.84 19.14 -18.21
CA SER A 68 -10.24 19.21 -19.62
C SER A 68 -11.27 18.17 -20.06
N THR A 69 -11.25 16.96 -19.47
CA THR A 69 -12.08 15.83 -19.92
C THR A 69 -13.24 15.49 -18.98
N ARG A 70 -13.12 15.83 -17.69
CA ARG A 70 -13.97 15.38 -16.58
C ARG A 70 -14.07 13.86 -16.43
N ILE A 71 -13.08 13.14 -16.96
CA ILE A 71 -13.00 11.69 -16.86
C ILE A 71 -11.80 11.34 -15.98
N PHE A 72 -12.05 10.54 -14.94
CA PHE A 72 -11.02 9.96 -14.09
C PHE A 72 -11.00 8.44 -14.26
N ASN A 73 -9.85 7.89 -14.66
CA ASN A 73 -9.67 6.44 -14.81
C ASN A 73 -8.56 5.97 -13.87
N GLU A 74 -8.95 5.20 -12.85
CA GLU A 74 -8.07 4.75 -11.79
C GLU A 74 -7.02 3.74 -12.28
N LYS A 75 -7.36 2.88 -13.25
CA LYS A 75 -6.42 1.92 -13.85
C LYS A 75 -5.32 2.63 -14.65
N VAL A 76 -5.68 3.66 -15.42
CA VAL A 76 -4.71 4.47 -16.17
C VAL A 76 -3.76 5.20 -15.20
N LEU A 77 -4.29 5.71 -14.09
CA LEU A 77 -3.47 6.32 -13.05
C LEU A 77 -2.48 5.32 -12.44
N TYR A 78 -2.97 4.12 -12.09
CA TYR A 78 -2.14 3.06 -11.52
C TYR A 78 -0.99 2.66 -12.44
N GLU A 79 -1.27 2.37 -13.71
CA GLU A 79 -0.23 2.00 -14.68
C GLU A 79 0.79 3.12 -14.93
N ALA A 80 0.34 4.38 -14.95
CA ALA A 80 1.24 5.53 -15.07
C ALA A 80 2.16 5.67 -13.85
N CYS A 81 1.64 5.45 -12.64
CA CYS A 81 2.43 5.47 -11.41
C CYS A 81 3.44 4.32 -11.40
N LYS A 82 3.01 3.11 -11.76
CA LYS A 82 3.88 1.93 -11.87
C LYS A 82 5.02 2.14 -12.85
N HIS A 83 4.74 2.59 -14.07
CA HIS A 83 5.75 2.85 -15.10
C HIS A 83 6.77 3.91 -14.65
N GLN A 84 6.29 4.95 -13.96
CA GLN A 84 7.16 6.00 -13.45
C GLN A 84 7.84 5.63 -12.14
N LYS A 85 7.49 4.50 -11.51
CA LYS A 85 7.88 4.09 -10.16
C LYS A 85 7.48 5.07 -9.05
N ALA A 86 6.29 5.65 -9.14
CA ALA A 86 5.76 6.61 -8.17
C ALA A 86 4.73 5.96 -7.25
N ASP A 87 4.58 6.44 -6.03
CA ASP A 87 3.59 5.90 -5.10
C ASP A 87 2.17 6.28 -5.54
N TYR A 88 1.44 5.29 -6.07
CA TYR A 88 0.08 5.48 -6.57
C TYR A 88 -0.88 5.95 -5.47
N ILE A 89 -0.71 5.48 -4.22
CA ILE A 89 -1.57 5.86 -3.10
C ILE A 89 -1.44 7.36 -2.80
N ILE A 90 -0.22 7.89 -2.79
CA ILE A 90 0.04 9.32 -2.59
C ILE A 90 -0.63 10.16 -3.69
N VAL A 91 -0.44 9.78 -4.96
CA VAL A 91 -1.01 10.49 -6.11
C VAL A 91 -2.55 10.42 -6.09
N ARG A 92 -3.12 9.25 -5.80
CA ARG A 92 -4.57 9.03 -5.75
C ARG A 92 -5.25 9.86 -4.65
N ARG A 93 -4.64 9.96 -3.46
CA ARG A 93 -5.13 10.81 -2.36
C ARG A 93 -5.11 12.29 -2.73
N ALA A 94 -4.03 12.73 -3.38
CA ALA A 94 -3.87 14.10 -3.86
C ALA A 94 -4.96 14.48 -4.87
N LEU A 95 -5.18 13.63 -5.88
CA LEU A 95 -6.25 13.82 -6.87
C LEU A 95 -7.64 13.71 -6.24
N GLY A 96 -7.82 12.85 -5.24
CA GLY A 96 -9.09 12.68 -4.53
C GLY A 96 -9.52 13.88 -3.69
N LEU A 97 -8.68 14.89 -3.52
CA LEU A 97 -9.09 16.18 -2.93
C LEU A 97 -10.13 16.89 -3.83
N GLU A 98 -10.19 16.53 -5.11
CA GLU A 98 -11.23 16.96 -6.04
C GLU A 98 -12.54 16.23 -5.72
N PRO A 99 -13.63 16.92 -5.34
CA PRO A 99 -14.90 16.28 -5.03
C PRO A 99 -15.45 15.39 -6.15
N GLY A 100 -15.22 15.76 -7.41
CA GLY A 100 -15.63 14.96 -8.56
C GLY A 100 -14.84 13.65 -8.77
N ILE A 101 -13.70 13.49 -8.10
CA ILE A 101 -12.90 12.26 -8.07
C ILE A 101 -13.15 11.51 -6.74
N GLY A 102 -13.16 12.23 -5.62
CA GLY A 102 -13.38 11.70 -4.28
C GLY A 102 -12.21 10.90 -3.70
N GLN A 103 -12.25 10.66 -2.39
CA GLN A 103 -11.18 9.97 -1.65
C GLN A 103 -11.29 8.44 -1.66
N LYS A 104 -12.48 7.89 -1.97
CA LYS A 104 -12.70 6.45 -1.97
C LYS A 104 -12.00 5.81 -3.17
N ARG A 105 -11.13 4.82 -2.90
CA ARG A 105 -10.48 3.99 -3.91
C ARG A 105 -11.44 2.89 -4.39
N SER A 106 -11.26 2.45 -5.64
CA SER A 106 -11.88 1.21 -6.09
C SER A 106 -11.36 0.03 -5.27
N GLU A 107 -12.25 -0.92 -5.00
CA GLU A 107 -11.86 -2.20 -4.38
C GLU A 107 -11.03 -2.99 -5.38
N ILE A 108 -9.94 -3.58 -4.90
CA ILE A 108 -9.06 -4.42 -5.71
C ILE A 108 -9.70 -5.81 -5.80
N CYS A 109 -9.94 -6.28 -7.02
CA CYS A 109 -10.50 -7.63 -7.22
C CYS A 109 -9.42 -8.71 -7.03
N GLU A 110 -9.83 -9.98 -6.96
CA GLU A 110 -8.89 -11.09 -6.74
C GLU A 110 -7.88 -11.22 -7.89
N GLU A 111 -8.30 -10.97 -9.13
CA GLU A 111 -7.44 -11.02 -10.30
C GLU A 111 -6.34 -9.96 -10.26
N GLU A 112 -6.67 -8.71 -9.89
CA GLU A 112 -5.69 -7.63 -9.74
C GLU A 112 -4.72 -7.88 -8.58
N ALA A 113 -5.23 -8.40 -7.45
CA ALA A 113 -4.43 -8.82 -6.31
C ALA A 113 -3.43 -9.93 -6.70
N TRP A 114 -3.88 -10.90 -7.48
CA TRP A 114 -3.07 -12.00 -7.99
C TRP A 114 -1.97 -11.51 -8.94
N GLU A 115 -2.33 -10.70 -9.95
CA GLU A 115 -1.36 -10.11 -10.90
C GLU A 115 -0.28 -9.29 -10.18
N TRP A 116 -0.69 -8.54 -9.15
CA TRP A 116 0.26 -7.77 -8.34
C TRP A 116 1.19 -8.66 -7.53
N LEU A 117 0.69 -9.71 -6.86
CA LEU A 117 1.54 -10.66 -6.13
C LEU A 117 2.57 -11.30 -7.05
N GLN A 118 2.14 -11.73 -8.23
CA GLN A 118 3.05 -12.29 -9.23
C GLN A 118 4.18 -11.31 -9.54
N GLN A 119 3.86 -10.07 -9.93
CA GLN A 119 4.85 -9.13 -10.45
C GLN A 119 5.71 -8.48 -9.36
N ALA A 120 5.11 -8.14 -8.22
CA ALA A 120 5.76 -7.36 -7.17
C ALA A 120 6.45 -8.23 -6.13
N ILE A 121 5.94 -9.43 -5.87
CA ILE A 121 6.41 -10.30 -4.78
C ILE A 121 7.17 -11.52 -5.30
N PHE A 122 6.61 -12.27 -6.26
CA PHE A 122 7.18 -13.56 -6.65
C PHE A 122 8.07 -13.53 -7.90
N LEU A 123 7.83 -12.66 -8.87
CA LEU A 123 8.67 -12.53 -10.08
C LEU A 123 10.09 -12.01 -9.77
N PRO A 124 10.31 -11.08 -8.82
CA PRO A 124 11.65 -10.69 -8.43
C PRO A 124 12.45 -11.88 -7.86
N THR A 125 13.76 -11.88 -8.11
CA THR A 125 14.63 -13.06 -7.95
C THR A 125 14.75 -13.56 -6.50
N SER A 126 14.50 -12.71 -5.50
CA SER A 126 14.52 -13.10 -4.08
C SER A 126 13.35 -12.47 -3.33
N LEU A 127 12.53 -13.34 -2.72
CA LEU A 127 11.45 -12.92 -1.81
C LEU A 127 12.04 -12.27 -0.55
N GLU A 128 13.20 -12.74 -0.10
CA GLU A 128 13.92 -12.20 1.05
C GLU A 128 14.35 -10.76 0.83
N GLU A 129 14.84 -10.41 -0.36
CA GLU A 129 15.15 -9.02 -0.71
C GLU A 129 13.91 -8.12 -0.59
N ARG A 130 12.74 -8.62 -1.01
CA ARG A 130 11.49 -7.85 -0.97
C ARG A 130 10.90 -7.74 0.43
N ILE A 131 11.01 -8.80 1.22
CA ILE A 131 10.58 -8.80 2.62
C ILE A 131 11.60 -8.07 3.53
N GLY A 132 12.78 -7.72 3.00
CA GLY A 132 13.83 -6.98 3.71
C GLY A 132 14.61 -7.85 4.70
N LEU A 133 14.73 -9.15 4.44
CA LEU A 133 15.36 -10.12 5.33
C LEU A 133 16.81 -10.38 4.95
N THR A 134 17.67 -10.52 5.96
CA THR A 134 19.03 -11.06 5.79
C THR A 134 19.00 -12.56 6.10
N LEU A 135 19.47 -13.39 5.16
CA LEU A 135 19.42 -14.87 5.09
C LEU A 135 20.01 -15.66 6.28
N LYS A 136 20.29 -15.03 7.43
CA LYS A 136 20.97 -15.68 8.57
C LYS A 136 20.03 -16.52 9.46
N LYS A 137 18.71 -16.49 9.24
CA LYS A 137 17.73 -17.26 10.01
C LYS A 137 16.69 -17.90 9.09
N GLU A 138 16.16 -19.02 9.55
CA GLU A 138 15.00 -19.69 8.94
C GLU A 138 13.84 -18.70 8.79
N VAL A 139 13.31 -18.59 7.57
CA VAL A 139 12.20 -17.69 7.23
C VAL A 139 10.90 -18.48 7.35
N VAL A 140 10.07 -18.08 8.31
CA VAL A 140 8.70 -18.58 8.47
C VAL A 140 7.73 -17.49 8.04
N LEU A 141 6.73 -17.81 7.22
CA LEU A 141 5.76 -16.85 6.70
C LEU A 141 4.36 -17.14 7.24
N GLY A 142 3.63 -16.12 7.64
CA GLY A 142 2.21 -16.22 7.99
C GLY A 142 1.34 -16.03 6.76
N ILE A 143 0.18 -16.68 6.72
CA ILE A 143 -0.85 -16.47 5.71
C ILE A 143 -2.20 -16.35 6.41
N TRP A 144 -2.90 -15.24 6.14
CA TRP A 144 -4.33 -15.11 6.37
C TRP A 144 -5.02 -15.19 5.02
N GLY A 145 -5.67 -16.31 4.74
CA GLY A 145 -6.30 -16.53 3.44
C GLY A 145 -7.49 -17.46 3.57
N ASP A 146 -8.31 -17.51 2.53
CA ASP A 146 -9.33 -18.54 2.41
C ASP A 146 -8.79 -19.61 1.47
N ALA A 147 -8.61 -20.83 1.97
CA ALA A 147 -8.08 -21.96 1.19
C ALA A 147 -8.92 -22.31 -0.05
N LYS A 148 -10.15 -21.82 -0.18
CA LYS A 148 -10.98 -21.97 -1.40
C LYS A 148 -10.66 -20.96 -2.51
N THR A 149 -9.88 -19.92 -2.20
CA THR A 149 -9.55 -18.85 -3.16
C THR A 149 -8.32 -19.19 -3.97
N LYS A 150 -8.31 -18.82 -5.25
CA LYS A 150 -7.16 -19.04 -6.15
C LYS A 150 -5.96 -18.24 -5.68
N LEU A 151 -6.19 -17.07 -5.10
CA LEU A 151 -5.13 -16.24 -4.53
C LEU A 151 -4.38 -16.96 -3.40
N THR A 152 -5.11 -17.62 -2.48
CA THR A 152 -4.49 -18.34 -1.36
C THR A 152 -3.78 -19.60 -1.85
N GLU A 153 -4.40 -20.36 -2.75
CA GLU A 153 -3.79 -21.52 -3.41
C GLU A 153 -2.45 -21.13 -4.08
N TYR A 154 -2.46 -20.07 -4.89
CA TYR A 154 -1.27 -19.58 -5.57
C TYR A 154 -0.12 -19.25 -4.61
N VAL A 155 -0.40 -18.54 -3.52
CA VAL A 155 0.64 -18.18 -2.52
C VAL A 155 1.18 -19.44 -1.83
N VAL A 156 0.31 -20.37 -1.44
CA VAL A 156 0.74 -21.64 -0.82
C VAL A 156 1.64 -22.43 -1.76
N GLU A 157 1.27 -22.55 -3.04
CA GLU A 157 2.08 -23.23 -4.05
C GLU A 157 3.44 -22.57 -4.26
N GLU A 158 3.49 -21.24 -4.40
CA GLU A 158 4.75 -20.51 -4.59
C GLU A 158 5.69 -20.63 -3.39
N LEU A 159 5.16 -20.55 -2.17
CA LEU A 159 5.97 -20.69 -0.96
C LEU A 159 6.52 -22.11 -0.81
N SER A 160 5.72 -23.13 -1.15
CA SER A 160 6.16 -24.52 -1.12
C SER A 160 7.14 -24.88 -2.22
N ARG A 161 6.94 -24.36 -3.43
CA ARG A 161 7.91 -24.49 -4.53
C ARG A 161 9.28 -23.93 -4.16
N ARG A 162 9.31 -22.90 -3.30
CA ARG A 162 10.52 -22.26 -2.77
C ARG A 162 10.99 -22.84 -1.42
N ASN A 163 10.32 -23.87 -0.91
CA ASN A 163 10.68 -24.57 0.32
C ASN A 163 10.69 -23.67 1.58
N TYR A 164 9.77 -22.70 1.67
CA TYR A 164 9.55 -21.95 2.91
C TYR A 164 8.65 -22.71 3.88
N ASN A 165 8.87 -22.49 5.17
CA ASN A 165 7.91 -22.88 6.20
C ASN A 165 6.86 -21.79 6.36
N PHE A 166 5.60 -22.17 6.52
CA PHE A 166 4.53 -21.20 6.70
C PHE A 166 3.41 -21.65 7.62
N ARG A 167 2.76 -20.65 8.21
CA ARG A 167 1.66 -20.78 9.17
C ARG A 167 0.39 -20.25 8.50
N LEU A 168 -0.57 -21.11 8.22
CA LEU A 168 -1.80 -20.74 7.52
C LEU A 168 -2.98 -20.68 8.50
N PHE A 169 -3.65 -19.53 8.51
CA PHE A 169 -5.00 -19.41 9.03
C PHE A 169 -6.00 -19.30 7.87
N THR A 170 -6.99 -20.19 7.87
CA THR A 170 -8.11 -20.24 6.93
C THR A 170 -9.38 -20.65 7.64
N LYS A 171 -10.53 -20.12 7.19
CA LYS A 171 -11.86 -20.55 7.67
C LYS A 171 -12.24 -21.94 7.16
N ASN A 172 -11.68 -22.37 6.02
CA ASN A 172 -11.98 -23.63 5.35
C ASN A 172 -10.77 -24.57 5.46
N ARG A 173 -10.57 -25.16 6.64
CA ARG A 173 -9.37 -25.99 6.96
C ARG A 173 -9.39 -27.35 6.27
N GLU A 174 -10.57 -27.79 5.84
CA GLU A 174 -10.81 -29.02 5.10
C GLU A 174 -10.36 -28.94 3.63
N PHE A 175 -10.14 -27.73 3.11
CA PHE A 175 -9.72 -27.46 1.72
C PHE A 175 -8.22 -27.26 1.57
N ILE A 176 -7.42 -27.99 2.35
CA ILE A 176 -5.97 -27.83 2.30
C ILE A 176 -5.43 -28.94 1.42
N TYR A 177 -5.06 -28.51 0.20
CA TYR A 177 -4.30 -29.24 -0.82
C TYR A 177 -3.26 -30.16 -0.18
N PRO A 178 -2.96 -31.34 -0.77
CA PRO A 178 -2.27 -32.43 -0.10
C PRO A 178 -1.15 -31.95 0.82
N LEU A 179 -1.38 -32.16 2.14
CA LEU A 179 -0.56 -31.70 3.26
C LEU A 179 0.93 -31.68 2.89
N GLN A 180 1.43 -30.48 2.59
CA GLN A 180 2.85 -30.28 2.37
C GLN A 180 3.55 -30.24 3.73
N LYS A 181 4.73 -30.84 3.86
CA LYS A 181 5.41 -31.03 5.17
C LYS A 181 5.75 -29.71 5.89
N ASN A 182 5.70 -28.60 5.19
CA ASN A 182 6.16 -27.26 5.59
C ASN A 182 5.01 -26.31 6.01
N ILE A 183 3.77 -26.79 6.12
CA ILE A 183 2.60 -26.00 6.55
C ILE A 183 2.19 -26.31 8.00
N VAL A 184 1.99 -25.26 8.80
CA VAL A 184 1.35 -25.34 10.12
C VAL A 184 -0.01 -24.68 10.06
N LEU A 185 -1.07 -25.43 10.34
CA LEU A 185 -2.43 -24.91 10.38
C LEU A 185 -2.72 -24.27 11.72
N CYS A 186 -3.15 -23.01 11.67
CA CYS A 186 -3.45 -22.19 12.84
C CYS A 186 -4.93 -22.30 13.18
N GLU A 187 -5.27 -22.37 14.47
CA GLU A 187 -6.65 -22.37 14.96
C GLU A 187 -7.28 -20.98 14.84
N ASP A 188 -6.47 -19.94 15.03
CA ASP A 188 -6.87 -18.55 14.88
C ASP A 188 -5.86 -17.74 14.04
N LYS A 189 -6.29 -16.55 13.61
CA LYS A 189 -5.45 -15.66 12.76
C LYS A 189 -4.18 -15.20 13.48
N TRP A 190 -4.22 -15.03 14.80
CA TRP A 190 -3.09 -14.54 15.58
C TRP A 190 -2.04 -15.62 15.86
N GLU A 191 -2.38 -16.90 15.79
CA GLU A 191 -1.37 -17.96 15.75
C GLU A 191 -0.52 -17.93 14.48
N ALA A 192 -1.08 -17.44 13.37
CA ALA A 192 -0.36 -17.33 12.10
C ALA A 192 0.68 -16.19 12.10
N VAL A 193 0.70 -15.32 13.11
CA VAL A 193 1.69 -14.24 13.24
C VAL A 193 2.86 -14.60 14.19
N GLU A 194 2.80 -15.75 14.85
CA GLU A 194 3.80 -16.13 15.85
C GLU A 194 5.14 -16.49 15.20
N LYS A 195 6.20 -15.76 15.57
CA LYS A 195 7.59 -15.96 15.11
C LYS A 195 7.74 -16.00 13.58
N VAL A 196 6.85 -15.31 12.86
CA VAL A 196 6.96 -15.19 11.40
C VAL A 196 7.79 -13.97 11.02
N SER A 197 8.41 -14.02 9.85
CA SER A 197 9.19 -12.93 9.26
C SER A 197 8.35 -12.03 8.34
N GLY A 198 7.18 -12.52 7.92
CA GLY A 198 6.24 -11.76 7.11
C GLY A 198 4.86 -12.40 7.14
N LEU A 199 3.81 -11.62 6.88
CA LEU A 199 2.42 -12.07 6.85
C LEU A 199 1.76 -11.67 5.53
N PHE A 200 1.22 -12.63 4.80
CA PHE A 200 0.34 -12.41 3.66
C PHE A 200 -1.11 -12.23 4.12
N ILE A 201 -1.76 -11.15 3.71
CA ILE A 201 -3.16 -10.84 4.02
C ILE A 201 -3.99 -10.97 2.74
N LEU A 202 -4.44 -12.20 2.46
CA LEU A 202 -5.06 -12.61 1.19
C LEU A 202 -6.59 -12.66 1.25
N SER A 203 -7.21 -12.17 2.32
CA SER A 203 -8.66 -12.15 2.44
C SER A 203 -9.15 -10.88 3.09
N GLN A 204 -10.01 -10.16 2.37
CA GLN A 204 -10.71 -8.98 2.88
C GLN A 204 -11.68 -9.34 4.01
N GLY A 205 -12.29 -10.54 3.94
CA GLY A 205 -13.38 -11.01 4.80
C GLY A 205 -12.97 -11.69 6.12
N LEU A 206 -11.69 -11.74 6.46
CA LEU A 206 -11.20 -12.26 7.75
C LEU A 206 -11.19 -11.18 8.86
N SER A 207 -12.02 -10.15 8.71
CA SER A 207 -11.98 -8.92 9.53
C SER A 207 -10.58 -8.32 9.56
N ALA A 208 -9.85 -8.43 8.44
CA ALA A 208 -8.52 -7.87 8.29
C ALA A 208 -8.63 -6.33 8.29
N SER A 209 -9.45 -5.76 7.41
CA SER A 209 -9.61 -4.30 7.21
C SER A 209 -10.14 -3.48 8.41
N GLN A 210 -10.35 -4.09 9.58
CA GLN A 210 -10.92 -3.44 10.77
C GLN A 210 -10.06 -3.58 12.03
N ILE A 211 -8.85 -4.15 11.91
CA ILE A 211 -7.95 -4.28 13.05
C ILE A 211 -7.33 -2.92 13.39
N PRO A 212 -7.53 -2.37 14.60
CA PRO A 212 -6.93 -1.10 14.99
C PRO A 212 -5.40 -1.18 15.08
N ALA A 213 -4.71 -0.06 14.81
CA ALA A 213 -3.25 0.03 14.92
C ALA A 213 -2.70 -0.44 16.27
N LYS A 214 -3.43 -0.20 17.38
CA LYS A 214 -3.06 -0.68 18.72
C LYS A 214 -2.99 -2.21 18.79
N GLU A 215 -3.93 -2.90 18.16
CA GLU A 215 -3.95 -4.35 18.14
C GLU A 215 -2.79 -4.87 17.28
N TRP A 216 -2.57 -4.29 16.11
CA TRP A 216 -1.37 -4.58 15.29
C TRP A 216 -0.05 -4.37 16.06
N ALA A 217 0.06 -3.33 16.87
CA ALA A 217 1.25 -3.06 17.66
C ALA A 217 1.55 -4.21 18.66
N MET A 218 0.53 -4.84 19.23
CA MET A 218 0.71 -6.02 20.09
C MET A 218 1.25 -7.22 19.30
N GLN A 219 0.74 -7.42 18.08
CA GLN A 219 1.15 -8.54 17.23
C GLN A 219 2.54 -8.37 16.66
N ARG A 220 2.97 -7.12 16.45
CA ARG A 220 4.32 -6.79 15.98
C ARG A 220 5.40 -7.39 16.89
N MET A 221 5.13 -7.44 18.20
CA MET A 221 6.04 -7.99 19.21
C MET A 221 6.20 -9.51 19.14
N ARG A 222 5.26 -10.20 18.49
CA ARG A 222 5.25 -11.67 18.34
C ARG A 222 5.93 -12.14 17.05
N MET A 223 6.15 -11.23 16.11
CA MET A 223 6.80 -11.52 14.84
C MET A 223 8.32 -11.40 14.95
N ASN A 224 9.06 -12.25 14.25
CA ASN A 224 10.52 -12.13 14.10
C ASN A 224 10.87 -10.88 13.30
N HIS A 225 10.14 -10.65 12.20
CA HIS A 225 10.21 -9.44 11.39
C HIS A 225 8.79 -8.99 11.05
N GLY A 226 8.51 -7.71 11.22
CA GLY A 226 7.18 -7.17 10.98
C GLY A 226 6.99 -6.77 9.54
N THR A 227 6.98 -7.71 8.59
CA THR A 227 6.59 -7.40 7.21
C THR A 227 5.15 -7.83 6.97
N LEU A 228 4.34 -6.94 6.40
CA LEU A 228 2.97 -7.22 5.98
C LEU A 228 2.89 -7.11 4.46
N ILE A 229 2.29 -8.10 3.82
CA ILE A 229 2.10 -8.17 2.37
C ILE A 229 0.60 -8.19 2.12
N ASP A 230 0.07 -7.09 1.62
CA ASP A 230 -1.36 -6.86 1.45
C ASP A 230 -1.68 -6.46 0.00
N PRO A 231 -2.08 -7.43 -0.84
CA PRO A 231 -2.44 -7.16 -2.23
C PRO A 231 -3.74 -6.35 -2.37
N TYR A 232 -4.54 -6.20 -1.30
CA TYR A 232 -5.78 -5.43 -1.31
C TYR A 232 -5.62 -4.02 -0.70
N GLY A 233 -4.47 -3.74 -0.06
CA GLY A 233 -4.17 -2.43 0.52
C GLY A 233 -5.21 -2.00 1.57
N LEU A 234 -5.57 -2.92 2.47
CA LEU A 234 -6.65 -2.79 3.46
C LEU A 234 -6.34 -1.79 4.58
N TYR A 235 -5.05 -1.56 4.85
CA TYR A 235 -4.62 -0.67 5.93
C TYR A 235 -3.98 0.61 5.40
N GLU A 236 -4.08 1.66 6.22
CA GLU A 236 -3.41 2.93 6.00
C GLU A 236 -1.90 2.79 6.31
N PRO A 237 -1.03 2.96 5.31
CA PRO A 237 0.40 2.66 5.45
C PRO A 237 1.10 3.43 6.55
N GLU A 238 0.79 4.72 6.71
CA GLU A 238 1.37 5.56 7.75
C GLU A 238 1.05 5.02 9.15
N GLU A 239 -0.16 4.48 9.35
CA GLU A 239 -0.57 3.92 10.64
C GLU A 239 0.22 2.65 10.95
N VAL A 240 0.30 1.69 10.03
CA VAL A 240 1.01 0.42 10.26
C VAL A 240 2.53 0.59 10.26
N GLU A 241 3.08 1.50 9.46
CA GLU A 241 4.51 1.82 9.47
C GLU A 241 4.90 2.52 10.79
N SER A 242 4.03 3.38 11.36
CA SER A 242 4.31 4.07 12.63
C SER A 242 4.48 3.14 13.85
N ILE A 243 3.89 1.94 13.78
CA ILE A 243 3.99 0.89 14.80
C ILE A 243 5.05 -0.17 14.45
N GLY A 244 5.91 0.11 13.47
CA GLY A 244 7.12 -0.68 13.19
C GLY A 244 6.95 -1.81 12.19
N TYR A 245 5.90 -1.79 11.37
CA TYR A 245 5.78 -2.70 10.22
C TYR A 245 6.46 -2.15 8.97
N ASN A 246 7.04 -3.05 8.19
CA ASN A 246 7.31 -2.86 6.77
C ASN A 246 6.05 -3.27 5.99
N TYR A 247 5.30 -2.30 5.47
CA TYR A 247 4.03 -2.55 4.78
C TYR A 247 4.22 -2.52 3.27
N ILE A 248 4.01 -3.67 2.63
CA ILE A 248 4.11 -3.86 1.19
C ILE A 248 2.70 -4.11 0.66
N SER A 249 2.19 -3.19 -0.14
CA SER A 249 0.83 -3.28 -0.67
C SER A 249 0.73 -2.86 -2.12
N TYR A 250 -0.41 -3.19 -2.72
CA TYR A 250 -0.77 -2.71 -4.05
C TYR A 250 -0.61 -1.19 -4.17
N GLY A 251 0.05 -0.75 -5.25
CA GLY A 251 0.20 0.66 -5.58
C GLY A 251 1.21 1.45 -4.75
N ARG A 252 2.14 0.79 -4.04
CA ARG A 252 3.17 1.48 -3.24
C ARG A 252 4.59 1.14 -3.68
N ARG A 253 5.49 2.13 -3.49
CA ARG A 253 6.97 2.02 -3.52
C ARG A 253 7.51 1.01 -4.56
N TYR A 254 7.34 1.32 -5.84
CA TYR A 254 7.89 0.58 -6.99
C TYR A 254 9.41 0.74 -7.15
#